data_AF-A0A6J7BHE8-F1
#
_entry.id   AF-A0A6J7BHE8-F1
#
_cell.length_a   1.000
_cell.length_b   1.000
_cell.length_c   1.000
_cell.angle_alpha   90.00
_cell.angle_beta   90.00
_cell.angle_gamma   90.00
#
_symmetry.space_group_name_H-M   'P 1'
#
loop_
_entity.id
_entity.type
_entity.pdbx_description
1 polymer ?
#
loop_
_entity_poly.entity_id
_entity_poly.type
_entity_poly.pdbx_seq_one_letter_code
_entity_poly.pdbx_strand_id
1 'polypeptide(L)'
;MHLGIDYRIQNTVVEYKKNQLIAWRHLGRWRWRYELTDLGNGSTQVTESFDGTYAPAVAQVWLNFRKAYPWTQLAVAKTLVRLKAVAEAS
;
A
#
# COMPACT_ATOMS: atom_id res chain seq x y z
N MET A 1 -4.11 -6.62 11.21
CA MET A 1 -3.55 -6.28 12.53
C MET A 1 -4.67 -6.40 13.55
N HIS A 2 -4.40 -6.75 14.79
CA HIS A 2 -5.38 -6.68 15.87
C HIS A 2 -4.70 -5.91 17.00
N LEU A 3 -5.10 -4.66 17.23
CA LEU A 3 -4.56 -3.82 18.30
C LEU A 3 -5.38 -3.96 19.59
N GLY A 4 -5.98 -5.13 19.83
CA GLY A 4 -6.85 -5.40 20.98
C GLY A 4 -8.23 -4.72 20.91
N ILE A 5 -8.49 -3.93 19.88
CA ILE A 5 -9.78 -3.33 19.56
C ILE A 5 -10.12 -3.56 18.10
N ASP A 6 -11.39 -3.80 17.81
CA ASP A 6 -11.90 -3.78 16.45
C ASP A 6 -11.76 -2.37 15.90
N TYR A 7 -10.92 -2.23 14.88
CA TYR A 7 -10.70 -0.96 14.23
C TYR A 7 -11.19 -1.03 12.79
N ARG A 8 -11.74 0.08 12.31
CA ARG A 8 -12.10 0.29 10.91
C ARG A 8 -11.11 1.27 10.30
N ILE A 9 -10.59 0.95 9.12
CA ILE A 9 -9.74 1.86 8.35
C ILE A 9 -10.55 2.35 7.16
N GLN A 10 -10.92 3.63 7.17
CA GLN A 10 -11.46 4.29 6.00
C GLN A 10 -10.31 4.70 5.08
N ASN A 11 -10.39 4.29 3.81
CA ASN A 11 -9.45 4.67 2.77
C ASN A 11 -10.12 5.59 1.75
N THR A 12 -9.38 6.60 1.30
CA THR A 12 -9.78 7.51 0.23
C THR A 12 -8.85 7.29 -0.96
N VAL A 13 -9.41 7.07 -2.15
CA VAL A 13 -8.65 7.03 -3.40
C VAL A 13 -8.18 8.45 -3.71
N VAL A 14 -6.88 8.63 -3.94
CA VAL A 14 -6.24 9.94 -4.19
C VAL A 14 -5.60 10.04 -5.56
N GLU A 15 -5.26 8.91 -6.18
CA GLU A 15 -4.79 8.85 -7.56
C GLU A 15 -5.45 7.65 -8.22
N TYR A 16 -5.97 7.83 -9.44
CA TYR A 16 -6.61 6.75 -10.18
C TYR A 16 -6.40 6.94 -11.68
N LYS A 17 -5.85 5.91 -12.32
CA LYS A 17 -5.81 5.74 -13.76
C LYS A 17 -6.19 4.31 -14.07
N LYS A 18 -7.25 4.14 -14.87
CA LYS A 18 -7.78 2.82 -15.23
C LYS A 18 -6.65 1.93 -15.75
N ASN A 19 -6.54 0.72 -15.18
CA ASN A 19 -5.56 -0.31 -15.55
C ASN A 19 -4.07 0.10 -15.44
N GLN A 20 -3.76 1.20 -14.77
CA GLN A 20 -2.38 1.70 -14.67
C GLN A 20 -1.98 2.06 -13.25
N LEU A 21 -2.87 2.70 -12.50
CA LEU A 21 -2.50 3.25 -11.21
C LEU A 21 -3.71 3.38 -10.28
N ILE A 22 -3.50 2.99 -9.03
CA ILE A 22 -4.40 3.37 -7.94
C ILE A 22 -3.57 3.71 -6.71
N ALA A 23 -3.84 4.86 -6.11
CA ALA A 23 -3.27 5.23 -4.81
C ALA A 23 -4.38 5.60 -3.83
N TRP A 24 -4.19 5.22 -2.57
CA TRP A 24 -5.12 5.50 -1.50
C TRP A 24 -4.40 5.92 -0.23
N ARG A 25 -5.13 6.57 0.66
CA ARG A 25 -4.65 6.96 1.98
C ARG A 25 -5.76 6.80 3.01
N HIS A 26 -5.36 6.58 4.26
CA HIS A 26 -6.27 6.65 5.41
C HIS A 26 -6.02 7.92 6.24
N LEU A 27 -6.52 7.96 7.47
CA LEU A 27 -6.42 9.09 8.39
C LEU A 27 -4.98 9.60 8.59
N GLY A 28 -3.98 8.71 8.55
CA GLY A 28 -2.55 9.06 8.66
C GLY A 28 -1.98 9.79 7.43
N ARG A 29 -2.76 9.89 6.35
CA ARG A 29 -2.47 10.58 5.07
C ARG A 29 -1.24 10.12 4.28
N TRP A 30 -0.46 9.17 4.77
CA TRP A 30 0.54 8.50 3.93
C TRP A 30 -0.16 7.71 2.81
N ARG A 31 0.48 7.68 1.65
CA ARG A 31 -0.08 7.08 0.45
C ARG A 31 0.47 5.68 0.26
N TRP A 32 -0.42 4.77 -0.06
CA TRP A 32 -0.10 3.49 -0.65
C TRP A 32 -0.45 3.59 -2.13
N ARG A 33 0.41 3.08 -3.00
CA ARG A 33 0.20 3.13 -4.44
C ARG A 33 0.50 1.78 -5.05
N TYR A 34 -0.41 1.32 -5.91
CA TYR A 34 -0.15 0.30 -6.90
C TYR A 34 0.04 0.93 -8.27
N GLU A 35 1.14 0.57 -8.92
CA GLU A 35 1.41 0.84 -10.32
C GLU A 35 1.35 -0.49 -11.07
N LEU A 36 0.57 -0.51 -12.15
CA LEU A 36 0.30 -1.68 -12.97
C LEU A 36 0.91 -1.43 -14.34
N THR A 37 1.90 -2.26 -14.68
CA THR A 37 2.52 -2.26 -16.00
C THR A 37 2.10 -3.54 -16.71
N ASP A 38 1.39 -3.39 -17.83
CA ASP A 38 1.11 -4.52 -18.71
C ASP A 38 2.42 -5.01 -19.33
N LEU A 39 2.74 -6.29 -19.13
CA LEU A 39 3.93 -6.93 -19.69
C LEU A 39 3.59 -7.68 -21.00
N GLY A 40 2.33 -7.66 -21.42
CA GLY A 40 1.82 -8.49 -22.51
C GLY A 40 1.57 -9.94 -22.06
N ASN A 41 1.02 -10.74 -22.97
CA ASN A 41 0.73 -12.17 -22.76
C ASN A 41 -0.13 -12.45 -21.51
N GLY A 42 -1.04 -11.53 -21.18
CA GLY A 42 -1.90 -11.63 -20.00
C GLY A 42 -1.17 -11.45 -18.67
N SER A 43 0.10 -11.00 -18.67
CA SER A 43 0.90 -10.78 -17.47
C SER A 43 0.93 -9.31 -17.10
N THR A 44 0.88 -9.01 -15.80
CA THR A 44 0.95 -7.64 -15.28
C THR A 44 1.99 -7.57 -14.18
N GLN A 45 2.91 -6.61 -14.29
CA GLN A 45 3.79 -6.24 -13.18
C GLN A 45 3.05 -5.31 -12.24
N VAL A 46 3.04 -5.67 -10.96
CA VAL A 46 2.49 -4.84 -9.88
C VAL A 46 3.64 -4.31 -9.03
N THR A 47 3.77 -2.99 -8.96
CA THR A 47 4.70 -2.31 -8.06
C THR A 47 3.91 -1.65 -6.95
N GLU A 48 4.23 -1.97 -5.69
CA GLU A 48 3.65 -1.32 -4.51
C GLU A 48 4.64 -0.33 -3.91
N SER A 49 4.20 0.91 -3.66
CA SER A 49 5.00 1.92 -2.97
C SER A 49 4.27 2.51 -1.76
N PHE A 50 5.07 2.87 -0.76
CA PHE A 50 4.63 3.56 0.45
C PHE A 50 5.29 4.94 0.50
N ASP A 51 4.47 5.99 0.51
CA ASP A 51 4.94 7.37 0.58
C ASP A 51 4.41 8.05 1.85
N GLY A 52 5.31 8.18 2.83
CA GLY A 52 5.06 8.86 4.11
C GLY A 52 5.20 10.38 4.06
N THR A 53 5.68 10.97 2.96
CA THR A 53 5.95 12.43 2.89
C THR A 53 4.68 13.28 2.99
N TYR A 54 3.53 12.72 2.60
CA TYR A 54 2.21 13.35 2.71
C TYR A 54 1.60 13.31 4.12
N ALA A 55 2.24 12.62 5.07
CA ALA A 55 1.75 12.49 6.43
C ALA A 55 1.93 13.82 7.22
N PRO A 56 0.97 14.23 8.07
CA PRO A 56 1.16 15.36 8.99
C PRO A 56 2.35 15.14 9.93
N ALA A 57 2.92 16.22 10.47
CA ALA A 57 4.08 16.15 11.36
C ALA A 57 3.92 15.13 12.51
N VAL A 58 2.75 15.09 13.16
CA VAL A 58 2.46 14.12 14.24
C VAL A 58 2.53 12.66 13.74
N ALA A 59 2.05 12.41 12.52
CA ALA A 59 2.10 11.09 11.90
C ALA A 59 3.52 10.73 11.44
N GLN A 60 4.32 11.70 10.97
CA GLN A 60 5.73 11.48 10.65
C GLN A 60 6.54 11.09 11.89
N VAL A 61 6.33 11.79 13.03
CA VAL A 61 6.95 11.44 14.31
C VAL A 61 6.60 10.00 14.71
N TRP A 62 5.34 9.61 14.56
CA TRP A 62 4.90 8.25 14.85
C TRP A 62 5.53 7.19 13.92
N LEU A 63 5.60 7.47 12.61
CA LEU A 63 6.24 6.58 11.63
C LEU A 63 7.73 6.37 11.93
N ASN A 64 8.43 7.44 12.30
CA ASN A 64 9.84 7.41 12.67
C ASN A 64 10.06 6.64 13.97
N PHE A 65 9.27 6.94 15.01
CA PHE A 65 9.32 6.25 16.30
C PHE A 65 9.17 4.73 16.14
N ARG A 66 8.26 4.28 15.27
CA ARG A 66 7.98 2.86 15.06
C ARG A 66 8.92 2.18 14.05
N LYS A 67 9.95 2.89 13.56
CA LYS A 67 10.84 2.42 12.47
C LYS A 67 10.05 1.85 11.29
N ALA A 68 9.00 2.56 10.86
CA ALA A 68 8.00 1.98 9.96
C ALA A 68 8.58 1.51 8.62
N TYR A 69 9.57 2.20 8.05
CA TYR A 69 10.04 1.96 6.68
C TYR A 69 10.61 0.54 6.44
N PRO A 70 11.58 0.01 7.22
CA PRO A 70 12.05 -1.37 7.04
C PRO A 70 10.93 -2.42 7.19
N TRP A 71 10.04 -2.21 8.15
CA TRP A 71 8.92 -3.13 8.39
C TRP A 71 7.90 -3.09 7.25
N THR A 72 7.60 -1.91 6.73
CA THR A 72 6.71 -1.72 5.60
C THR A 72 7.26 -2.42 4.36
N GLN A 73 8.55 -2.30 4.06
CA GLN A 73 9.17 -3.01 2.92
C GLN A 73 8.99 -4.53 3.04
N LEU A 74 9.24 -5.11 4.22
CA LEU A 74 9.04 -6.53 4.46
C LEU A 74 7.57 -6.94 4.33
N ALA A 75 6.65 -6.12 4.85
CA ALA A 75 5.22 -6.37 4.74
C ALA A 75 4.75 -6.33 3.28
N VAL A 76 5.17 -5.30 2.52
CA VAL A 76 4.89 -5.13 1.09
C VAL A 76 5.39 -6.34 0.28
N ALA A 77 6.62 -6.79 0.53
CA ALA A 77 7.14 -7.97 -0.16
C ALA A 77 6.27 -9.22 0.07
N LYS A 78 5.81 -9.42 1.32
CA LYS A 78 4.92 -10.53 1.67
C LYS A 78 3.52 -10.38 1.06
N THR A 79 2.97 -9.17 1.02
CA THR A 79 1.64 -8.93 0.44
C THR A 79 1.64 -9.12 -1.07
N LEU A 80 2.69 -8.70 -1.77
CA LEU A 80 2.80 -8.89 -3.23
C LEU A 80 2.82 -10.37 -3.61
N VAL A 81 3.51 -11.23 -2.85
CA VAL A 81 3.48 -12.69 -3.06
C VAL A 81 2.06 -13.25 -2.89
N ARG A 82 1.35 -12.82 -1.85
CA ARG A 82 -0.04 -13.25 -1.61
C ARG A 82 -1.00 -12.73 -2.68
N LEU A 83 -0.82 -11.48 -3.12
CA LEU A 83 -1.60 -10.87 -4.18
C LEU A 83 -1.48 -11.67 -5.46
N LYS A 84 -0.25 -12.03 -5.87
CA LYS A 84 0.00 -12.90 -7.02
C LYS A 84 -0.77 -14.22 -6.89
N ALA A 85 -0.62 -14.91 -5.77
CA ALA A 85 -1.28 -16.20 -5.55
C ALA A 85 -2.81 -16.10 -5.65
N VAL A 86 -3.43 -15.06 -5.10
CA VAL A 86 -4.89 -14.86 -5.17
C VAL A 86 -5.34 -14.46 -6.57
N ALA A 87 -4.59 -13.59 -7.25
CA ALA A 87 -4.92 -13.13 -8.60
C ALA A 87 -4.81 -14.23 -9.66
N GLU A 88 -3.88 -15.18 -9.48
CA GLU A 88 -3.63 -16.29 -10.41
C GLU A 88 -4.40 -17.58 -10.06
N ALA A 89 -5.14 -17.60 -8.94
CA ALA A 89 -5.92 -18.76 -8.52
C ALA A 89 -7.31 -18.87 -9.19
N SER A 90 -7.63 -17.96 -10.13
CA SER A 90 -8.91 -17.91 -10.85
C SER A 90 -8.80 -18.48 -12.26
#